data_AF-A0A914ZZY3-F1
#
_entry.id   AF-A0A914ZZY3-F1
#
_cell.length_a   1.000
_cell.length_b   1.000
_cell.length_c   1.000
_cell.angle_alpha   90.00
_cell.angle_beta   90.00
_cell.angle_gamma   90.00
#
_symmetry.space_group_name_H-M   'P 1'
#
loop_
_entity.id
_entity.type
_entity.pdbx_description
1 polymer ?
#
loop_
_entity_poly.entity_id
_entity_poly.type
_entity_poly.pdbx_seq_one_letter_code
_entity_poly.pdbx_strand_id
1 'polypeptide(L)'
;ADNEKGLMLYRYFKEMFNAMPLAALIGGRILGMHGGISPKLTSLQAIRDIQRPLEDFEVGSLACDLVWSDPDTNPERSGFRPNLEREPNKGIGQLFGSDTVQKLCEKLNIELIIRGHQIEVTEKFRQNRVQDGENMRALSKGIRRRS
;
A
#
# COMPACT_ATOMS: atom_id res chain seq x y z
N ALA A 1 40.60 -4.27 6.31
CA ALA A 1 40.30 -4.35 4.86
C ALA A 1 38.85 -4.80 4.61
N ASP A 2 38.39 -5.93 5.15
CA ASP A 2 37.02 -6.43 4.86
C ASP A 2 35.89 -5.63 5.51
N ASN A 3 36.09 -5.09 6.72
CA ASN A 3 35.08 -4.28 7.40
C ASN A 3 34.80 -2.95 6.67
N GLU A 4 35.80 -2.38 6.01
CA GLU A 4 35.68 -1.13 5.27
C GLU A 4 34.86 -1.30 3.98
N LYS A 5 35.07 -2.41 3.26
CA LYS A 5 34.25 -2.77 2.10
C LYS A 5 32.79 -3.04 2.50
N GLY A 6 32.57 -3.71 3.64
CA GLY A 6 31.22 -3.94 4.17
C GLY A 6 30.49 -2.64 4.51
N LEU A 7 31.18 -1.70 5.17
CA LEU A 7 30.65 -0.37 5.48
C LEU A 7 30.32 0.44 4.22
N MET A 8 31.18 0.39 3.20
CA MET A 8 30.92 1.05 1.92
C MET A 8 29.71 0.45 1.20
N LEU A 9 29.60 -0.88 1.17
CA LEU A 9 28.47 -1.57 0.55
C LEU A 9 27.15 -1.24 1.25
N TYR A 10 27.15 -1.22 2.60
CA TYR A 10 25.98 -0.80 3.38
C TYR A 10 25.54 0.63 3.04
N ARG A 11 26.49 1.57 2.89
CA ARG A 11 26.18 2.95 2.48
C ARG A 11 25.53 3.00 1.11
N TYR A 12 26.06 2.27 0.13
CA TYR A 12 25.45 2.22 -1.22
C TYR A 12 24.05 1.60 -1.21
N PHE A 13 23.81 0.54 -0.43
CA PHE A 13 22.47 -0.01 -0.27
C PHE A 13 21.52 0.98 0.40
N LYS A 14 21.98 1.69 1.44
CA LYS A 14 21.19 2.71 2.12
C LYS A 14 20.79 3.83 1.15
N GLU A 15 21.74 4.36 0.38
CA GLU A 15 21.48 5.40 -0.64
C GLU A 15 20.48 4.91 -1.70
N MET A 16 20.66 3.68 -2.20
CA MET A 16 19.76 3.07 -3.17
C MET A 16 18.34 2.91 -2.62
N PHE A 17 18.20 2.38 -1.39
CA PHE A 17 16.88 2.18 -0.79
C PHE A 17 16.18 3.51 -0.48
N ASN A 18 16.92 4.53 -0.05
CA ASN A 18 16.37 5.85 0.21
C ASN A 18 15.84 6.53 -1.07
N ALA A 19 16.36 6.15 -2.24
CA ALA A 19 15.93 6.69 -3.54
C ALA A 19 14.79 5.89 -4.21
N MET A 20 14.39 4.74 -3.67
CA MET A 20 13.41 3.87 -4.31
C MET A 20 12.01 4.54 -4.43
N PRO A 21 11.27 4.29 -5.53
CA PRO A 21 9.88 4.66 -5.63
C PRO A 21 9.03 3.98 -4.54
N LEU A 22 8.06 4.71 -3.98
CA LEU A 22 7.18 4.18 -2.92
C LEU A 22 5.88 3.56 -3.44
N ALA A 23 5.49 3.91 -4.66
CA ALA A 23 4.31 3.36 -5.30
C ALA A 23 4.47 3.32 -6.83
N ALA A 24 3.65 2.50 -7.47
CA ALA A 24 3.58 2.39 -8.92
C ALA A 24 2.12 2.49 -9.39
N LEU A 25 1.86 3.26 -10.44
CA LEU A 25 0.57 3.30 -11.11
C LEU A 25 0.65 2.48 -12.40
N ILE A 26 -0.08 1.37 -12.45
CA ILE A 26 -0.06 0.41 -13.56
C ILE A 26 -1.33 0.60 -14.38
N GLY A 27 -1.16 0.83 -15.69
CA GLY A 27 -2.28 1.01 -16.62
C GLY A 27 -3.22 2.17 -16.29
N GLY A 28 -2.79 3.12 -15.45
CA GLY A 28 -3.61 4.25 -14.99
C GLY A 28 -4.73 3.89 -14.01
N ARG A 29 -4.88 2.61 -13.63
CA ARG A 29 -6.03 2.13 -12.83
C ARG A 29 -5.66 1.24 -11.65
N ILE A 30 -4.41 0.79 -11.55
CA ILE A 30 -3.96 -0.08 -10.45
C ILE A 30 -2.86 0.65 -9.69
N LEU A 31 -3.03 0.86 -8.40
CA LEU A 31 -2.02 1.48 -7.53
C LEU A 31 -1.33 0.41 -6.69
N GLY A 32 -0.03 0.22 -6.88
CA GLY A 32 0.80 -0.68 -6.10
C GLY A 32 1.65 0.05 -5.06
N MET A 33 1.73 -0.45 -3.84
CA MET A 33 2.69 -0.02 -2.80
C MET A 33 3.08 -1.18 -1.89
N HIS A 34 4.02 -0.97 -0.95
CA HIS A 34 4.47 -2.04 -0.06
C HIS A 34 3.44 -2.36 1.05
N GLY A 35 3.16 -1.35 1.88
CA GLY A 35 2.24 -1.38 3.02
C GLY A 35 0.79 -1.30 2.59
N GLY A 36 0.30 -0.07 2.48
CA GLY A 36 -1.06 0.20 2.09
C GLY A 36 -1.36 1.69 2.06
N ILE A 37 -2.59 2.04 2.40
CA ILE A 37 -3.10 3.41 2.21
C ILE A 37 -2.95 4.28 3.46
N SER A 38 -3.10 5.59 3.28
CA SER A 38 -2.91 6.62 4.30
C SER A 38 -4.06 7.62 4.28
N PRO A 39 -4.48 8.18 5.43
CA PRO A 39 -5.38 9.34 5.45
C PRO A 39 -4.77 10.57 4.75
N LYS A 40 -3.43 10.63 4.63
CA LYS A 40 -2.71 11.71 3.92
C LYS A 40 -2.64 11.48 2.41
N LEU A 41 -3.03 10.30 1.91
CA LEU A 41 -3.06 10.00 0.49
C LEU A 41 -4.28 10.64 -0.17
N THR A 42 -4.18 11.91 -0.53
CA THR A 42 -5.30 12.69 -1.08
C THR A 42 -5.30 12.76 -2.61
N SER A 43 -4.17 12.53 -3.26
CA SER A 43 -4.02 12.53 -4.72
C SER A 43 -2.82 11.68 -5.14
N LEU A 44 -2.77 11.27 -6.42
CA LEU A 44 -1.56 10.66 -6.97
C LEU A 44 -0.37 11.63 -6.96
N GLN A 45 -0.64 12.94 -7.01
CA GLN A 45 0.40 13.97 -6.90
C GLN A 45 1.04 13.98 -5.51
N ALA A 46 0.28 13.73 -4.45
CA ALA A 46 0.82 13.65 -3.09
C ALA A 46 1.92 12.59 -2.96
N ILE A 47 1.85 11.48 -3.71
CA ILE A 47 2.92 10.47 -3.76
C ILE A 47 4.14 11.00 -4.54
N ARG A 48 3.91 11.70 -5.65
CA ARG A 48 4.98 12.27 -6.48
C ARG A 48 5.77 13.35 -5.76
N ASP A 49 5.09 14.12 -4.91
CA ASP A 49 5.66 15.24 -4.15
C ASP A 49 6.53 14.80 -2.96
N ILE A 50 6.49 13.51 -2.57
CA ILE A 50 7.37 12.96 -1.54
C ILE A 50 8.81 13.15 -1.99
N GLN A 51 9.54 13.97 -1.25
CA GLN A 51 10.95 14.25 -1.50
C GLN A 51 11.76 12.98 -1.27
N ARG A 52 12.66 12.71 -2.21
CA ARG A 52 13.63 11.61 -2.15
C ARG A 52 15.03 12.21 -2.37
N PRO A 53 16.08 11.68 -1.73
CA PRO A 53 16.09 10.46 -0.90
C PRO A 53 15.37 10.60 0.45
N LEU A 54 14.76 9.53 0.92
CA LEU A 54 14.18 9.46 2.27
C LEU A 54 15.30 9.22 3.28
N GLU A 55 15.89 10.29 3.83
CA GLU A 55 16.94 10.14 4.84
C GLU A 55 16.40 9.60 6.16
N ASP A 56 15.18 10.00 6.51
CA ASP A 56 14.45 9.55 7.69
C ASP A 56 13.02 9.11 7.36
N PHE A 57 12.54 8.07 8.05
CA PHE A 57 11.15 7.60 8.02
C PHE A 57 10.38 8.22 9.17
N GLU A 58 9.83 9.42 8.95
CA GLU A 58 9.01 10.09 9.96
C GLU A 58 7.69 9.34 10.19
N VAL A 59 7.43 8.92 11.43
CA VAL A 59 6.18 8.25 11.83
C VAL A 59 4.99 9.15 11.55
N GLY A 60 3.99 8.61 10.86
CA GLY A 60 2.79 9.33 10.46
C GLY A 60 2.96 10.17 9.19
N SER A 61 4.13 10.18 8.53
CA SER A 61 4.26 10.73 7.18
C SER A 61 3.55 9.83 6.15
N LEU A 62 3.19 10.41 4.99
CA LEU A 62 2.64 9.63 3.88
C LEU A 62 3.61 8.52 3.45
N ALA A 63 4.92 8.82 3.39
CA ALA A 63 5.93 7.83 3.04
C ALA A 63 5.96 6.65 4.02
N CYS A 64 5.86 6.92 5.32
CA CYS A 64 5.79 5.88 6.35
C CYS A 64 4.53 5.01 6.19
N ASP A 65 3.36 5.61 6.03
CA ASP A 65 2.11 4.87 5.86
C ASP A 65 2.11 4.01 4.59
N LEU A 66 2.67 4.50 3.46
CA LEU A 66 2.79 3.72 2.22
C LEU A 66 3.60 2.42 2.39
N VAL A 67 4.49 2.38 3.37
CA VAL A 67 5.36 1.24 3.66
C VAL A 67 4.81 0.37 4.79
N TRP A 68 4.18 0.94 5.81
CA TRP A 68 3.84 0.25 7.06
C TRP A 68 2.35 0.04 7.33
N SER A 69 1.46 0.64 6.54
CA SER A 69 0.01 0.43 6.73
C SER A 69 -0.43 -0.99 6.37
N ASP A 70 -1.47 -1.47 7.05
CA ASP A 70 -2.09 -2.78 6.84
C ASP A 70 -3.63 -2.69 6.82
N PRO A 71 -4.35 -3.55 6.10
CA PRO A 71 -5.79 -3.70 6.26
C PRO A 71 -6.11 -4.13 7.69
N ASP A 72 -7.16 -3.54 8.30
CA ASP A 72 -7.66 -4.04 9.57
C ASP A 72 -8.23 -5.45 9.39
N THR A 73 -7.92 -6.33 10.34
CA THR A 73 -8.37 -7.73 10.32
C THR A 73 -9.82 -7.88 10.78
N ASN A 74 -10.36 -6.88 11.48
CA ASN A 74 -11.76 -6.86 11.92
C ASN A 74 -12.65 -6.17 10.86
N PRO A 75 -13.55 -6.91 10.19
CA PRO A 75 -14.38 -6.38 9.10
C PRO A 75 -15.42 -5.36 9.55
N GLU A 76 -15.80 -5.35 10.84
CA GLU A 76 -16.77 -4.39 11.39
C GLU A 76 -16.16 -3.00 11.62
N ARG A 77 -14.82 -2.89 11.53
CA ARG A 77 -14.14 -1.64 11.78
C ARG A 77 -13.89 -0.86 10.50
N SER A 78 -14.44 0.35 10.43
CA SER A 78 -14.24 1.29 9.33
C SER A 78 -13.15 2.33 9.63
N GLY A 79 -12.75 3.08 8.61
CA GLY A 79 -11.83 4.21 8.74
C GLY A 79 -10.37 3.82 8.91
N PHE A 80 -9.57 4.82 9.30
CA PHE A 80 -8.16 4.67 9.64
C PHE A 80 -7.95 4.64 11.15
N ARG A 81 -6.97 3.86 11.62
CA ARG A 81 -6.49 3.84 13.00
C ARG A 81 -4.97 3.69 13.04
N PRO A 82 -4.28 4.20 14.07
CA PRO A 82 -2.86 3.89 14.27
C PRO A 82 -2.63 2.37 14.31
N ASN A 83 -1.63 1.89 13.59
CA ASN A 83 -1.29 0.47 13.61
C ASN A 83 -0.40 0.14 14.82
N LEU A 84 -1.06 -0.12 15.94
CA LEU A 84 -0.43 -0.57 17.19
C LEU A 84 -0.03 -2.05 17.16
N GLU A 85 -0.43 -2.80 16.12
CA GLU A 85 -0.04 -4.20 15.96
C GLU A 85 1.42 -4.31 15.47
N ARG A 86 1.87 -3.35 14.66
CA ARG A 86 3.27 -3.26 14.18
C ARG A 86 4.20 -2.64 15.21
N GLU A 87 3.76 -1.61 15.93
CA GLU A 87 4.53 -0.98 17.00
C GLU A 87 3.60 -0.61 18.18
N PRO A 88 3.67 -1.34 19.31
CA PRO A 88 2.69 -1.19 20.39
C PRO A 88 2.68 0.14 21.15
N ASN A 89 3.78 0.90 21.15
CA ASN A 89 3.91 2.06 22.03
C ASN A 89 3.37 3.35 21.41
N LYS A 90 3.65 3.56 20.13
CA LYS A 90 3.39 4.79 19.37
C LYS A 90 2.67 4.50 18.05
N GLY A 91 2.67 3.25 17.59
CA GLY A 91 2.13 2.86 16.29
C GLY A 91 3.06 3.22 15.13
N ILE A 92 2.96 2.46 14.04
CA ILE A 92 3.66 2.77 12.79
C ILE A 92 2.79 2.38 11.59
N GLY A 93 2.54 3.35 10.70
CA GLY A 93 1.53 3.19 9.65
C GLY A 93 0.10 3.21 10.20
N GLN A 94 -0.85 2.79 9.36
CA GLN A 94 -2.28 2.76 9.68
C GLN A 94 -2.89 1.38 9.50
N LEU A 95 -3.85 1.04 10.35
CA LEU A 95 -4.87 0.05 10.04
C LEU A 95 -5.99 0.72 9.25
N PHE A 96 -6.42 0.11 8.15
CA PHE A 96 -7.44 0.67 7.27
C PHE A 96 -8.57 -0.31 6.94
N GLY A 97 -9.81 0.15 7.06
CA GLY A 97 -11.01 -0.61 6.72
C GLY A 97 -11.30 -0.67 5.22
N SER A 98 -12.17 -1.58 4.80
CA SER A 98 -12.58 -1.72 3.38
C SER A 98 -13.23 -0.45 2.82
N ASP A 99 -13.94 0.32 3.66
CA ASP A 99 -14.57 1.58 3.27
C ASP A 99 -13.55 2.64 2.85
N THR A 100 -12.37 2.68 3.49
CA THR A 100 -11.31 3.62 3.13
C THR A 100 -10.68 3.28 1.78
N VAL A 101 -10.58 1.98 1.46
CA VAL A 101 -10.11 1.49 0.16
C VAL A 101 -11.08 1.93 -0.94
N GLN A 102 -12.39 1.70 -0.74
CA GLN A 102 -13.43 2.10 -1.71
C GLN A 102 -13.41 3.61 -1.98
N LYS A 103 -13.46 4.42 -0.91
CA LYS A 103 -13.40 5.89 -1.01
C LYS A 103 -12.15 6.38 -1.72
N LEU A 104 -11.00 5.74 -1.48
CA LEU A 104 -9.76 6.13 -2.13
C LEU A 104 -9.75 5.73 -3.61
N CYS A 105 -10.25 4.54 -3.94
CA CYS A 105 -10.38 4.10 -5.33
C CYS A 105 -11.24 5.06 -6.15
N GLU A 106 -12.39 5.45 -5.63
CA GLU A 106 -13.26 6.47 -6.24
C GLU A 106 -12.54 7.82 -6.37
N LYS A 107 -11.91 8.29 -5.29
CA LYS A 107 -11.23 9.60 -5.25
C LYS A 107 -10.08 9.69 -6.24
N LEU A 108 -9.30 8.63 -6.40
CA LEU A 108 -8.14 8.60 -7.28
C LEU A 108 -8.46 8.08 -8.68
N ASN A 109 -9.71 7.69 -8.93
CA ASN A 109 -10.17 7.04 -10.16
C ASN A 109 -9.33 5.81 -10.52
N ILE A 110 -9.14 4.92 -9.54
CA ILE A 110 -8.44 3.64 -9.68
C ILE A 110 -9.39 2.49 -9.30
N GLU A 111 -9.10 1.30 -9.81
CA GLU A 111 -9.94 0.11 -9.65
C GLU A 111 -9.38 -0.86 -8.60
N LEU A 112 -8.07 -0.84 -8.37
CA LEU A 112 -7.40 -1.84 -7.55
C LEU A 112 -6.18 -1.27 -6.83
N ILE A 113 -6.00 -1.72 -5.58
CA ILE A 113 -4.75 -1.55 -4.83
C ILE A 113 -4.05 -2.91 -4.69
N ILE A 114 -2.77 -2.95 -5.01
CA ILE A 114 -1.90 -4.12 -4.84
C ILE A 114 -0.86 -3.82 -3.75
N ARG A 115 -0.65 -4.76 -2.84
CA ARG A 115 0.30 -4.63 -1.72
C ARG A 115 1.05 -5.92 -1.42
N GLY A 116 2.11 -5.85 -0.60
CA GLY A 116 2.98 -7.02 -0.31
C GLY A 116 3.49 -7.19 1.12
N HIS A 117 3.14 -6.32 2.06
CA HIS A 117 3.77 -6.26 3.39
C HIS A 117 3.24 -7.25 4.48
N GLN A 118 2.23 -8.07 4.19
CA GLN A 118 1.77 -9.15 5.09
C GLN A 118 2.01 -10.51 4.43
N ILE A 119 2.52 -11.47 5.19
CA ILE A 119 2.64 -12.86 4.75
C ILE A 119 1.27 -13.51 4.91
N GLU A 120 0.75 -14.04 3.81
CA GLU A 120 -0.41 -14.92 3.86
C GLU A 120 0.05 -16.35 4.16
N VAL A 121 -0.49 -16.92 5.23
CA VAL A 121 -0.17 -18.29 5.66
C VAL A 121 -0.89 -19.36 4.80
N THR A 122 -1.61 -18.93 3.76
CA THR A 122 -2.34 -19.79 2.83
C THR A 122 -1.77 -19.65 1.43
N GLU A 123 -1.73 -20.73 0.64
CA GLU A 123 -1.25 -20.73 -0.77
C GLU A 123 -2.13 -19.93 -1.76
N LYS A 124 -2.98 -19.03 -1.27
CA LYS A 124 -3.94 -18.26 -2.04
C LYS A 124 -3.75 -16.78 -1.72
N PHE A 125 -3.61 -15.97 -2.77
CA PHE A 125 -3.70 -14.51 -2.68
C PHE A 125 -5.02 -14.08 -2.02
N ARG A 126 -4.96 -13.24 -0.98
CA ARG A 126 -6.14 -12.66 -0.33
C ARG A 126 -6.68 -11.52 -1.18
N GLN A 127 -7.77 -11.80 -1.86
CA GLN A 127 -8.55 -10.78 -2.54
C GLN A 127 -9.66 -10.27 -1.61
N ASN A 128 -9.48 -9.07 -1.07
CA ASN A 128 -10.57 -8.36 -0.40
C ASN A 128 -11.44 -7.69 -1.47
N ARG A 129 -12.56 -8.32 -1.84
CA ARG A 129 -13.57 -7.67 -2.68
C ARG A 129 -14.36 -6.68 -1.83
N VAL A 130 -14.38 -5.42 -2.25
CA VAL A 130 -15.41 -4.48 -1.83
C VAL A 130 -16.72 -5.00 -2.42
N GLN A 131 -17.66 -5.45 -1.57
CA GLN A 131 -18.97 -5.85 -2.04
C GLN A 131 -19.76 -4.59 -2.39
N ASP A 132 -19.78 -4.21 -3.66
CA ASP A 132 -20.83 -3.35 -4.17
C ASP A 132 -22.13 -4.17 -4.21
N GLY A 133 -23.01 -3.88 -3.25
CA GLY A 133 -24.42 -4.19 -3.40
C GLY A 133 -24.90 -3.51 -4.68
N GLU A 134 -25.45 -4.30 -5.61
CA GLU A 134 -26.06 -3.85 -6.87
C GLU A 134 -25.11 -3.47 -8.03
N ASN A 135 -24.31 -4.43 -8.54
CA ASN A 135 -24.15 -4.54 -10.01
C ASN A 135 -23.53 -5.85 -10.57
N MET A 136 -23.42 -6.92 -9.77
CA MET A 136 -22.75 -8.16 -10.22
C MET A 136 -23.66 -9.14 -10.98
N ARG A 137 -24.53 -8.66 -11.89
CA ARG A 137 -25.25 -9.53 -12.85
C ARG A 137 -24.73 -9.47 -14.29
N ALA A 138 -23.74 -8.62 -14.60
CA ALA A 138 -23.30 -8.43 -15.98
C ALA A 138 -22.01 -9.16 -16.41
N LEU A 139 -21.27 -9.83 -15.52
CA LEU A 139 -19.96 -10.42 -15.87
C LEU A 139 -19.87 -11.96 -15.85
N SER A 140 -20.99 -12.68 -15.73
CA SER A 140 -21.00 -14.16 -15.83
C SER A 140 -21.29 -14.70 -17.25
N LYS A 141 -21.43 -13.85 -18.27
CA LYS A 141 -21.68 -14.30 -19.65
C LYS A 141 -20.86 -13.50 -20.65
N GLY A 142 -19.74 -14.05 -21.12
CA GLY A 142 -19.14 -13.56 -22.37
C GLY A 142 -17.62 -13.60 -22.53
N ILE A 143 -16.92 -14.67 -22.12
CA ILE A 143 -15.63 -15.01 -22.75
C ILE A 143 -15.89 -16.17 -23.72
N ARG A 144 -16.38 -15.85 -24.92
CA ARG A 144 -16.27 -16.75 -26.07
C ARG A 144 -14.96 -16.43 -26.77
N ARG A 145 -14.02 -17.38 -26.73
CA ARG A 145 -12.83 -17.41 -27.59
C ARG A 145 -13.26 -17.23 -29.04
N ARG A 146 -12.68 -16.25 -29.74
CA ARG A 146 -12.65 -16.23 -31.20
C ARG A 146 -11.36 -16.90 -31.64
N SER A 147 -11.49 -18.05 -32.28
CA SER A 147 -10.58 -18.56 -33.31
C SER A 147 -11.32 -18.44 -34.63
#